data_AF-A0A957TKW8-F1
#
_entry.id   AF-A0A957TKW8-F1
#
_cell.length_a   1.000
_cell.length_b   1.000
_cell.length_c   1.000
_cell.angle_alpha   90.00
_cell.angle_beta   90.00
_cell.angle_gamma   90.00
#
_symmetry.space_group_name_H-M   'P 1'
#
loop_
_entity.id
_entity.type
_entity.pdbx_description
1 polymer ?
#
loop_
_entity_poly.entity_id
_entity_poly.type
_entity_poly.pdbx_seq_one_letter_code
_entity_poly.pdbx_strand_id
1 'polypeptide(L)'
;MLLTDTIHHYEPFEQLYAHCRLRIYQHNEQVIVIVTEMADNREIAVTNYWPELAYEIADQYGLTPTTTIWLEHYPQGNYALASARGDTFDQLTLAAERPQWRRLTHEEIEQLIGEPLANDKSFR
;
A
#
# COMPACT_ATOMS: atom_id res chain seq x y z
N MET A 1 2.25 -9.91 -12.01
CA MET A 1 2.24 -11.18 -11.27
C MET A 1 2.33 -10.89 -9.78
N LEU A 2 1.32 -11.32 -9.02
CA LEU A 2 1.32 -11.26 -7.56
C LEU A 2 2.39 -12.19 -6.97
N LEU A 3 3.32 -11.63 -6.21
CA LEU A 3 4.39 -12.35 -5.51
C LEU A 3 4.06 -12.61 -4.04
N THR A 4 3.34 -11.69 -3.41
CA THR A 4 3.04 -11.75 -1.96
C THR A 4 1.71 -11.07 -1.69
N ASP A 5 0.91 -11.68 -0.82
CA ASP A 5 -0.33 -11.12 -0.26
C ASP A 5 -0.44 -11.57 1.20
N THR A 6 -0.20 -10.66 2.14
CA THR A 6 -0.13 -10.98 3.58
C THR A 6 -0.58 -9.80 4.43
N ILE A 7 -0.81 -10.04 5.71
CA ILE A 7 -0.84 -8.96 6.71
C ILE A 7 0.60 -8.66 7.12
N HIS A 8 0.98 -7.39 7.00
CA HIS A 8 2.25 -6.87 7.51
C HIS A 8 1.98 -6.07 8.77
N HIS A 9 2.69 -6.41 9.84
CA HIS A 9 2.60 -5.77 11.14
C HIS A 9 3.81 -4.87 11.29
N TYR A 10 3.60 -3.67 11.83
CA TYR A 10 4.64 -2.67 12.00
C TYR A 10 4.45 -1.93 13.32
N GLU A 11 5.57 -1.49 13.89
CA GLU A 11 5.64 -0.88 15.22
C GLU A 11 6.18 0.56 15.10
N PRO A 12 5.30 1.55 14.82
CA PRO A 12 5.73 2.94 14.63
C PRO A 12 6.35 3.58 15.88
N PHE A 13 5.94 3.09 17.06
CA PHE A 13 6.39 3.56 18.37
C PHE A 13 6.34 2.39 19.37
N GLU A 14 7.10 2.48 20.46
CA GLU A 14 7.05 1.47 21.52
C GLU A 14 5.60 1.19 21.95
N GLN A 15 5.22 -0.09 21.94
CA GLN A 15 3.90 -0.60 22.35
C GLN A 15 2.71 -0.23 21.44
N LEU A 16 2.94 0.38 20.28
CA LEU A 16 1.90 0.57 19.27
C LEU A 16 2.07 -0.49 18.18
N TYR A 17 1.08 -1.37 18.06
CA TYR A 17 1.05 -2.44 17.08
C TYR A 17 0.04 -2.09 15.99
N ALA A 18 0.54 -1.72 14.82
CA ALA A 18 -0.29 -1.44 13.67
C ALA A 18 -0.17 -2.56 12.63
N HIS A 19 -1.18 -2.70 11.78
CA HIS A 19 -1.13 -3.68 10.70
C HIS A 19 -1.83 -3.19 9.45
N CYS A 20 -1.38 -3.71 8.33
CA CYS A 20 -1.89 -3.40 7.00
C CYS A 20 -1.87 -4.67 6.15
N ARG A 21 -2.65 -4.72 5.07
CA ARG A 21 -2.47 -5.76 4.06
C ARG A 21 -1.42 -5.30 3.06
N LEU A 22 -0.41 -6.13 2.87
CA LEU A 22 0.68 -5.94 1.94
C LEU A 22 0.50 -6.84 0.73
N ARG A 23 0.49 -6.24 -0.46
CA ARG A 23 0.58 -6.95 -1.74
C ARG A 23 1.80 -6.49 -2.52
N ILE A 24 2.58 -7.45 -3.02
CA ILE A 24 3.76 -7.17 -3.84
C ILE A 24 3.54 -7.79 -5.22
N TYR A 25 3.67 -6.98 -6.26
CA TYR A 25 3.54 -7.36 -7.65
C TYR A 25 4.86 -7.15 -8.37
N GLN A 26 5.14 -8.04 -9.34
CA GLN A 26 6.14 -7.82 -10.37
C GLN A 26 5.45 -7.68 -11.72
N HIS A 27 5.73 -6.60 -12.44
CA HIS A 27 5.30 -6.42 -13.83
C HIS A 27 6.48 -5.89 -14.65
N ASN A 28 6.91 -6.67 -15.65
CA ASN A 28 8.18 -6.44 -16.36
C ASN A 28 9.36 -6.37 -15.37
N GLU A 29 10.19 -5.33 -15.43
CA GLU A 29 11.29 -5.09 -14.50
C GLU A 29 10.87 -4.27 -13.26
N GLN A 30 9.59 -3.90 -13.15
CA GLN A 30 9.07 -3.02 -12.12
C GLN A 30 8.46 -3.81 -10.96
N VAL A 31 8.89 -3.49 -9.73
CA VAL A 31 8.24 -3.92 -8.49
C VAL A 31 7.20 -2.88 -8.09
N ILE A 32 6.00 -3.35 -7.73
CA ILE A 32 4.89 -2.52 -7.26
C ILE A 32 4.42 -3.07 -5.92
N VAL A 33 4.35 -2.20 -4.92
CA VAL A 33 3.88 -2.53 -3.58
C VAL A 33 2.58 -1.78 -3.33
N ILE A 34 1.53 -2.53 -2.99
CA ILE A 34 0.24 -1.98 -2.56
C ILE A 34 0.08 -2.29 -1.08
N VAL A 35 0.00 -1.24 -0.27
CA VAL A 35 -0.37 -1.37 1.14
C VAL A 35 -1.79 -0.88 1.30
N THR A 36 -2.62 -1.71 1.90
CA THR A 36 -4.02 -1.42 2.16
C THR A 36 -4.23 -1.26 3.65
N GLU A 37 -4.82 -0.15 4.07
CA GLU A 37 -5.19 -0.02 5.47
C GLU A 37 -6.34 -0.98 5.82
N MET A 38 -6.16 -1.69 6.91
CA MET A 38 -7.15 -2.60 7.48
C MET A 38 -8.13 -1.83 8.37
N ALA A 39 -9.43 -2.14 8.25
CA ALA A 39 -10.49 -1.46 9.00
C ALA A 39 -10.38 -1.62 10.53
N ASP A 40 -9.69 -2.66 10.97
CA ASP A 40 -9.44 -3.00 12.37
C ASP A 40 -8.08 -2.48 12.87
N ASN A 41 -7.29 -1.81 12.04
CA ASN A 41 -6.11 -1.07 12.50
C ASN A 41 -6.59 0.15 13.31
N ARG A 42 -6.29 0.16 14.61
CA ARG A 42 -6.72 1.23 15.55
C ARG A 42 -5.59 2.17 15.94
N GLU A 43 -4.37 1.85 15.55
CA GLU A 43 -3.18 2.57 15.96
C GLU A 43 -2.79 3.63 14.93
N ILE A 44 -1.54 3.62 14.43
CA ILE A 44 -1.13 4.58 13.41
C ILE A 44 -1.71 4.18 12.05
N ALA A 45 -2.21 5.16 11.31
CA ALA A 45 -2.56 4.96 9.91
C ALA A 45 -1.30 4.82 9.05
N VAL A 46 -1.41 4.01 8.00
CA VAL A 46 -0.41 3.78 6.97
C VAL A 46 0.14 5.10 6.43
N THR A 47 -0.74 6.06 6.09
CA THR A 47 -0.36 7.39 5.58
C THR A 47 0.62 8.14 6.48
N ASN A 48 0.49 7.97 7.79
CA ASN A 48 1.28 8.70 8.79
C ASN A 48 2.65 8.05 9.06
N TYR A 49 2.84 6.80 8.64
CA TYR A 49 4.08 6.03 8.82
C TYR A 49 4.76 5.69 7.49
N TRP A 50 4.31 6.32 6.40
CA TRP A 50 4.51 5.79 5.06
C TRP A 50 5.97 5.73 4.58
N PRO A 51 6.82 6.77 4.77
CA PRO A 51 8.23 6.66 4.40
C PRO A 51 8.94 5.53 5.14
N GLU A 52 8.76 5.46 6.46
CA GLU A 52 9.36 4.46 7.34
C GLU A 52 8.87 3.06 6.98
N LEU A 53 7.56 2.89 6.75
CA LEU A 53 6.95 1.64 6.32
C LEU A 53 7.52 1.13 5.00
N ALA A 54 7.74 2.04 4.04
CA ALA A 54 8.34 1.68 2.76
C ALA A 54 9.78 1.17 2.92
N TYR A 55 10.58 1.79 3.81
CA TYR A 55 11.93 1.29 4.11
C TYR A 55 11.90 -0.06 4.84
N GLU A 56 10.99 -0.25 5.79
CA GLU A 56 10.83 -1.50 6.53
C GLU A 56 10.46 -2.67 5.60
N ILE A 57 9.45 -2.48 4.76
CA ILE A 57 9.04 -3.47 3.76
C ILE A 57 10.19 -3.72 2.77
N ALA A 58 10.89 -2.67 2.33
CA ALA A 58 12.00 -2.83 1.40
C ALA A 58 13.15 -3.66 1.98
N ASP A 59 13.51 -3.44 3.25
CA ASP A 59 14.52 -4.23 3.95
C ASP A 59 14.06 -5.70 4.08
N GLN A 60 12.82 -5.92 4.53
CA GLN A 60 12.26 -7.26 4.71
C GLN A 60 12.21 -8.10 3.42
N TYR A 61 11.91 -7.47 2.29
CA TYR A 61 11.71 -8.15 1.00
C TYR A 61 12.87 -7.96 0.01
N GLY A 62 13.96 -7.30 0.40
CA GLY A 62 15.11 -7.05 -0.46
C GLY A 62 14.81 -6.13 -1.64
N LEU A 63 13.91 -5.16 -1.46
CA LEU A 63 13.52 -4.20 -2.49
C LEU A 63 14.41 -2.96 -2.44
N THR A 64 14.45 -2.21 -3.54
CA THR A 64 15.08 -0.89 -3.57
C THR A 64 13.99 0.18 -3.46
N PRO A 65 13.93 0.97 -2.37
CA PRO A 65 12.84 1.93 -2.14
C PRO A 65 12.64 2.94 -3.27
N THR A 66 13.73 3.42 -3.87
CA THR A 66 13.70 4.46 -4.91
C THR A 66 13.26 3.96 -6.28
N THR A 67 13.38 2.66 -6.55
CA THR A 67 12.94 2.04 -7.80
C THR A 67 11.65 1.25 -7.65
N THR A 68 11.11 1.14 -6.43
CA THR A 68 9.83 0.47 -6.15
C THR A 68 8.71 1.49 -6.28
N ILE A 69 7.59 1.08 -6.91
CA ILE A 69 6.38 1.91 -6.92
C ILE A 69 5.56 1.58 -5.68
N TRP A 70 5.36 2.59 -4.84
CA TRP A 70 4.64 2.47 -3.58
C TRP A 70 3.23 3.04 -3.73
N LEU A 71 2.23 2.23 -3.40
CA LEU A 71 0.82 2.56 -3.50
C LEU A 71 0.15 2.36 -2.14
N GLU A 72 -0.49 3.40 -1.65
CA GLU A 72 -1.43 3.29 -0.55
C GLU A 72 -2.84 3.05 -1.12
N HIS A 73 -3.56 2.10 -0.56
CA HIS A 73 -4.89 1.70 -0.99
C HIS A 73 -5.91 1.89 0.13
N TYR A 74 -6.99 2.57 -0.20
CA TYR A 74 -8.13 2.82 0.66
C TYR A 74 -9.36 2.07 0.14
N PRO A 75 -9.76 0.97 0.80
CA PRO A 75 -10.92 0.19 0.39
C PRO A 75 -12.21 0.99 0.55
N GLN A 76 -13.17 0.74 -0.33
CA GLN A 76 -14.51 1.30 -0.24
C GLN A 76 -15.16 0.98 1.12
N GLY A 77 -15.67 2.01 1.78
CA GLY A 77 -16.50 1.87 2.99
C GLY A 77 -15.75 1.90 4.33
N ASN A 78 -14.41 1.83 4.32
CA ASN A 78 -13.61 1.89 5.56
C ASN A 78 -13.34 3.31 6.05
N TYR A 79 -13.54 4.33 5.20
CA TYR A 79 -13.40 5.74 5.56
C TYR A 79 -14.64 6.54 5.15
N ALA A 80 -15.17 7.33 6.10
CA ALA A 80 -16.41 8.08 5.92
C ALA A 80 -16.39 9.00 4.67
N LEU A 81 -15.24 9.58 4.32
CA LEU A 81 -15.07 10.39 3.11
C LEU A 81 -14.83 9.57 1.82
N ALA A 82 -14.29 8.35 1.90
CA ALA A 82 -14.01 7.51 0.73
C ALA A 82 -15.24 6.69 0.28
N SER A 83 -16.21 6.48 1.18
CA SER A 83 -17.42 5.67 0.95
C SER A 83 -18.23 6.05 -0.30
N ALA A 84 -18.14 7.32 -0.74
CA ALA A 84 -18.85 7.81 -1.93
C ALA A 84 -18.07 7.62 -3.26
N ARG A 85 -16.78 7.27 -3.22
CA ARG A 85 -15.88 7.29 -4.40
C ARG A 85 -15.32 5.93 -4.82
N GLY A 86 -15.68 4.84 -4.14
CA GLY A 86 -15.14 3.50 -4.40
C GLY A 86 -13.71 3.33 -3.86
N ASP A 87 -13.03 2.26 -4.30
CA ASP A 87 -11.62 2.02 -3.96
C ASP A 87 -10.73 3.12 -4.54
N THR A 88 -9.78 3.61 -3.75
CA THR A 88 -8.86 4.66 -4.20
C THR A 88 -7.42 4.35 -3.85
N PHE A 89 -6.50 4.77 -4.73
CA PHE A 89 -5.08 4.50 -4.60
C PHE A 89 -4.31 5.81 -4.66
N ASP A 90 -3.32 5.98 -3.80
CA ASP A 90 -2.37 7.08 -3.90
C ASP A 90 -0.95 6.51 -4.07
N GLN A 91 -0.30 6.91 -5.18
CA GLN A 91 1.09 6.59 -5.42
C GLN A 91 1.98 7.57 -4.67
N LEU A 92 2.95 7.04 -3.92
CA LEU A 92 3.99 7.81 -3.26
C LEU A 92 5.29 7.80 -4.08
N THR A 93 5.90 8.98 -4.18
CA THR A 93 7.29 9.12 -4.63
C THR A 93 8.22 9.47 -3.47
N LEU A 94 9.12 8.55 -3.11
CA LEU A 94 10.13 8.73 -2.04
C LEU A 94 11.31 9.63 -2.43
N ALA A 95 11.58 9.81 -3.73
CA ALA A 95 12.78 10.49 -4.22
C ALA A 95 12.73 12.04 -4.17
N ALA A 96 11.63 12.62 -3.67
CA ALA A 96 11.46 14.06 -3.57
C ALA A 96 11.84 14.57 -2.17
N GLU A 97 12.32 15.81 -2.06
CA GLU A 97 12.58 16.48 -0.76
C GLU A 97 11.35 16.51 0.16
N ARG A 98 10.16 16.31 -0.41
CA ARG A 98 8.89 16.10 0.28
C ARG A 98 8.13 14.96 -0.38
N PRO A 99 7.47 14.07 0.38
CA PRO A 99 6.65 13.01 -0.20
C PRO A 99 5.59 13.59 -1.12
N GLN A 100 5.53 13.08 -2.35
CA GLN A 100 4.51 13.46 -3.32
C GLN A 100 3.52 12.33 -3.50
N TRP A 101 2.23 12.69 -3.50
CA TRP A 101 1.12 11.76 -3.62
C TRP A 101 0.39 12.02 -4.93
N ARG A 102 0.15 10.95 -5.70
CA ARG A 102 -0.64 11.00 -6.93
C ARG A 102 -1.78 9.99 -6.86
N ARG A 103 -3.01 10.49 -6.90
CA ARG A 103 -4.21 9.65 -6.98
C ARG A 103 -4.22 8.85 -8.28
N LEU A 104 -4.53 7.56 -8.18
CA LEU A 104 -4.72 6.62 -9.28
C LEU A 104 -6.11 5.98 -9.20
N THR A 105 -6.66 5.69 -10.37
CA THR A 105 -7.89 4.91 -10.55
C THR A 105 -7.60 3.42 -10.49
N HIS A 106 -8.65 2.62 -10.28
CA HIS A 106 -8.55 1.16 -10.31
C HIS A 106 -7.97 0.64 -11.63
N GLU A 107 -8.41 1.20 -12.76
CA GLU A 107 -7.92 0.82 -14.09
C GLU A 107 -6.42 1.12 -14.25
N GLU A 108 -5.94 2.27 -13.76
CA GLU A 108 -4.52 2.60 -13.77
C GLU A 108 -3.69 1.61 -12.93
N ILE A 109 -4.24 1.12 -11.81
CA ILE A 109 -3.58 0.08 -11.01
C ILE A 109 -3.49 -1.23 -11.77
N GLU A 110 -4.58 -1.69 -12.37
CA GLU A 110 -4.59 -2.95 -13.15
C GLU A 110 -3.62 -2.90 -14.32
N GLN A 111 -3.58 -1.77 -15.04
CA GLN A 111 -2.58 -1.53 -16.09
C GLN A 111 -1.15 -1.55 -15.54
N LEU A 112 -0.94 -0.97 -14.37
CA LEU A 112 0.38 -0.90 -13.74
C LEU A 112 0.88 -2.26 -13.27
N ILE A 113 0.02 -3.11 -12.69
CA ILE A 113 0.39 -4.46 -12.22
C ILE A 113 0.30 -5.53 -13.32
N GLY A 114 -0.31 -5.19 -14.47
CA GLY A 114 -0.43 -6.05 -15.64
C GLY A 114 -1.46 -7.17 -15.50
N GLU A 115 -2.34 -7.10 -14.50
CA GLU A 115 -3.36 -8.09 -14.22
C GLU A 115 -4.55 -7.47 -13.45
N PRO A 116 -5.74 -8.10 -13.46
CA PRO A 116 -6.86 -7.63 -12.65
C PRO A 116 -6.52 -7.61 -11.16
N LEU A 117 -6.96 -6.58 -10.45
CA LEU A 117 -6.64 -6.45 -9.03
C LEU A 117 -7.38 -7.53 -8.23
N ALA A 118 -6.63 -8.29 -7.43
CA ALA A 118 -7.22 -9.33 -6.59
C ALA A 118 -8.20 -8.71 -5.57
N ASN A 119 -9.46 -9.18 -5.59
CA ASN A 119 -10.53 -8.69 -4.72
C ASN A 119 -10.17 -8.76 -3.22
N ASP A 120 -10.65 -7.79 -2.45
CA ASP A 120 -10.42 -7.67 -1.01
C ASP A 120 -11.29 -8.59 -0.12
N LYS A 121 -11.95 -9.58 -0.71
CA LYS A 121 -12.90 -10.47 0.01
C LYS A 121 -12.22 -11.47 0.95
N SER A 122 -10.89 -11.51 0.98
CA SER A 122 -10.11 -12.58 1.63
C SER A 122 -9.84 -12.38 3.13
N PHE A 123 -10.14 -11.21 3.71
CA PHE A 123 -9.78 -10.88 5.10
C PHE A 123 -10.95 -10.31 5.93
N ARG A 124 -12.19 -10.77 5.67
CA ARG A 124 -13.35 -10.48 6.52
C ARG A 124 -13.49 -11.47 7.68
#